data_AF-A0A962WA47-F1
#
_entry.id   AF-A0A962WA47-F1
#
_cell.length_a   1.000
_cell.length_b   1.000
_cell.length_c   1.000
_cell.angle_alpha   90.00
_cell.angle_beta   90.00
_cell.angle_gamma   90.00
#
_symmetry.space_group_name_H-M   'P 1'
#
loop_
_entity.id
_entity.type
_entity.pdbx_description
1 polymer ?
#
loop_
_entity_poly.entity_id
_entity_poly.type
_entity_poly.pdbx_seq_one_letter_code
_entity_poly.pdbx_strand_id
1 'polypeptide(L)' 'ADLPAIKTERLQHYFSTYKMIPGKETNIKVDFVYGREEALRVIAAAEKDYQNHFGHLHQQAKS' A
#
# COMPACT_ATOMS: atom_id res chain seq x y z
N ALA A 1 -9.26 14.85 10.56
CA ALA A 1 -8.30 13.74 10.63
C ALA A 1 -8.05 13.48 12.10
N ASP A 2 -8.37 12.28 12.56
CA ASP A 2 -8.58 12.02 14.00
C ASP A 2 -7.29 11.52 14.70
N LEU A 3 -6.19 11.44 13.96
CA LEU A 3 -4.90 10.96 14.43
C LEU A 3 -3.85 12.09 14.40
N PRO A 4 -2.95 12.18 15.41
CA PRO A 4 -1.85 13.13 15.38
C PRO A 4 -0.94 12.94 14.15
N ALA A 5 -0.58 14.04 13.48
CA ALA A 5 0.24 14.04 12.26
C ALA A 5 1.57 13.28 12.40
N ILE A 6 2.19 13.38 13.58
CA ILE A 6 3.45 12.70 13.93
C ILE A 6 3.41 11.18 13.71
N LYS A 7 2.24 10.53 13.82
CA LYS A 7 2.14 9.09 13.57
C LYS A 7 2.32 8.77 12.09
N THR A 8 1.71 9.57 11.23
CA THR A 8 1.82 9.43 9.77
C THR A 8 3.23 9.78 9.30
N GLU A 9 3.83 10.84 9.84
CA GLU A 9 5.22 11.23 9.53
C GLU A 9 6.22 10.13 9.86
N ARG A 10 6.07 9.47 11.02
CA ARG A 10 6.94 8.34 11.40
C ARG A 10 6.83 7.16 10.44
N LEU A 11 5.63 6.84 9.96
CA LEU A 11 5.44 5.78 8.96
C LEU A 11 6.09 6.13 7.63
N GLN A 12 5.90 7.36 7.13
CA GLN A 12 6.54 7.81 5.90
C GLN A 12 8.06 7.73 5.99
N HIS A 13 8.63 8.21 7.11
CA HIS A 13 10.07 8.15 7.34
C HIS A 13 10.59 6.72 7.34
N TYR A 14 9.93 5.82 8.10
CA TYR A 14 10.30 4.41 8.14
C TYR A 14 10.27 3.77 6.74
N PHE A 15 9.19 3.94 5.99
CA PHE A 15 9.07 3.34 4.65
C PHE A 15 10.01 3.94 3.61
N SER A 16 10.41 5.21 3.76
CA SER A 16 11.40 5.84 2.88
C SER A 16 12.81 5.29 3.11
N THR A 17 13.07 4.72 4.30
CA THR A 17 14.44 4.40 4.74
C THR A 17 14.72 2.92 4.98
N TYR A 18 13.70 2.08 5.20
CA TYR A 18 13.89 0.69 5.65
C TYR A 18 14.67 -0.23 4.67
N LYS A 19 14.78 0.17 3.40
CA LYS A 19 15.51 -0.55 2.34
C LYS A 19 16.78 0.16 1.90
N MET A 20 17.20 1.24 2.58
CA MET A 20 18.44 1.92 2.25
C MET A 20 19.62 0.99 2.52
N ILE A 21 20.48 0.84 1.51
CA ILE A 21 21.72 0.08 1.58
C ILE A 21 22.85 1.05 1.29
N PRO A 22 23.86 1.17 2.17
CA PRO A 22 25.01 2.03 1.92
C PRO A 22 25.66 1.75 0.56
N GLY A 23 25.92 2.80 -0.22
CA GLY A 23 26.51 2.69 -1.55
C GLY A 23 25.57 2.22 -2.66
N LYS A 24 24.26 2.04 -2.39
CA LYS A 24 23.25 1.78 -3.42
C LYS A 24 22.30 2.97 -3.56
N GLU A 25 21.92 3.26 -4.80
CA GLU A 25 20.86 4.23 -5.07
C GLU A 25 19.54 3.76 -4.47
N THR A 26 18.87 4.68 -3.77
CA THR A 26 17.58 4.41 -3.15
C THR A 26 16.49 4.87 -4.13
N ASN A 27 15.72 3.92 -4.67
CA ASN A 27 14.70 4.20 -5.69
C ASN A 27 13.27 4.14 -5.11
N ILE A 28 13.14 4.41 -3.81
CA ILE A 28 11.86 4.37 -3.08
C ILE A 28 11.46 5.80 -2.78
N LYS A 29 10.25 6.17 -3.20
CA LYS A 29 9.65 7.48 -2.94
C LYS A 29 8.29 7.27 -2.28
N VAL A 30 8.14 7.73 -1.05
CA VAL A 30 6.83 7.83 -0.39
C VAL A 30 6.31 9.23 -0.66
N ASP A 31 5.48 9.35 -1.69
CA ASP A 31 5.21 10.64 -2.32
C ASP A 31 4.08 11.42 -1.63
N PHE A 32 2.93 10.79 -1.41
CA PHE A 32 1.76 11.45 -0.83
C PHE A 32 1.01 10.51 0.11
N VAL A 33 0.42 11.08 1.17
CA VAL A 33 -0.57 10.38 1.98
C VAL A 33 -1.94 10.64 1.41
N TYR A 34 -2.63 9.56 1.06
CA TYR A 34 -4.01 9.64 0.62
C TYR A 34 -4.95 10.06 1.75
N GLY A 35 -5.96 10.85 1.40
CA GLY A 35 -7.14 11.02 2.22
C GLY A 35 -7.99 9.74 2.25
N ARG A 36 -8.93 9.66 3.19
CA ARG A 36 -9.79 8.49 3.40
C ARG A 36 -10.45 7.99 2.11
N GLU A 37 -11.01 8.90 1.32
CA GLU A 37 -11.76 8.55 0.12
C GLU A 37 -10.87 7.87 -0.94
N GLU A 38 -9.71 8.46 -1.24
CA GLU A 38 -8.73 7.89 -2.18
C GLU A 38 -8.22 6.54 -1.66
N ALA A 39 -7.92 6.43 -0.37
CA ALA A 39 -7.50 5.16 0.23
C ALA A 39 -8.55 4.06 0.06
N LEU A 40 -9.84 4.37 0.21
CA LEU A 40 -10.94 3.42 -0.02
C LEU A 40 -11.05 3.02 -1.50
N ARG A 41 -10.84 3.97 -2.43
CA ARG A 41 -10.82 3.67 -3.88
C ARG A 41 -9.68 2.71 -4.24
N VAL A 42 -8.50 2.91 -3.67
CA VAL A 42 -7.34 2.01 -3.86
C VAL A 42 -7.65 0.61 -3.33
N ILE A 43 -8.27 0.49 -2.15
CA ILE A 43 -8.65 -0.81 -1.58
C ILE A 43 -9.64 -1.55 -2.49
N ALA A 44 -10.70 -0.88 -2.94
CA ALA A 44 -11.69 -1.48 -3.82
C ALA A 44 -11.08 -1.93 -5.17
N ALA A 45 -10.13 -1.15 -5.71
CA ALA A 45 -9.39 -1.54 -6.91
C ALA A 45 -8.53 -2.78 -6.67
N ALA A 46 -7.80 -2.84 -5.55
CA ALA A 46 -6.97 -3.99 -5.19
C ALA A 46 -7.81 -5.27 -4.96
N GLU A 47 -9.00 -5.16 -4.35
CA GLU A 47 -9.94 -6.27 -4.22
C GLU A 47 -10.37 -6.80 -5.59
N LYS A 48 -10.71 -5.91 -6.54
CA LYS A 48 -11.06 -6.29 -7.90
C LYS A 48 -9.90 -6.96 -8.62
N ASP A 49 -8.69 -6.41 -8.50
CA ASP A 49 -7.49 -7.00 -9.11
C ASP A 49 -7.22 -8.39 -8.56
N TYR A 50 -7.36 -8.59 -7.25
CA TYR A 50 -7.23 -9.90 -6.64
C TYR A 50 -8.25 -10.91 -7.21
N GLN A 51 -9.53 -10.51 -7.33
CA GLN A 51 -10.55 -11.38 -7.92
C GLN A 51 -10.27 -11.71 -9.39
N ASN A 52 -9.80 -10.74 -10.17
CA ASN A 52 -9.44 -10.97 -11.57
C ASN A 52 -8.28 -11.98 -11.69
N HIS A 53 -7.26 -11.87 -10.84
CA HIS A 53 -6.08 -12.73 -10.89
C HIS A 53 -6.33 -14.11 -10.30
N PHE A 54 -7.08 -14.21 -9.19
CA PHE A 54 -7.14 -15.43 -8.37
C PHE A 54 -8.56 -15.97 -8.15
N GLY A 55 -9.61 -15.25 -8.56
CA GLY A 55 -11.00 -15.66 -8.32
C GLY A 55 -11.35 -17.03 -8.93
N HIS A 56 -10.70 -17.39 -10.05
CA HIS A 56 -10.87 -18.70 -10.69
C HIS A 56 -10.37 -19.86 -9.82
N LEU A 57 -9.34 -19.66 -8.99
CA LEU A 57 -8.83 -20.69 -8.07
C LEU A 57 -9.86 -21.04 -7.00
N HIS A 58 -10.60 -20.04 -6.52
CA HIS A 58 -11.68 -20.24 -5.55
C HIS A 58 -12.87 -20.98 -6.14
N GLN A 59 -13.15 -20.77 -7.43
CA GLN A 59 -14.20 -21.51 -8.14
C GLN A 59 -13.80 -22.98 -8.34
N GLN A 60 -12.56 -23.23 -8.76
CA GLN A 60 -12.01 -24.58 -8.93
C GLN A 60 -11.97 -25.38 -7.62
N ALA A 61 -11.69 -24.73 -6.48
CA ALA A 61 -11.66 -25.39 -5.18
C ALA A 61 -13.04 -25.76 -4.62
N LYS A 62 -14.13 -25.25 -5.21
CA LYS A 62 -15.51 -25.48 -4.76
C LYS A 62 -16.28 -26.50 -5.60
N SER A 63 -15.78 -26.79 -6.80
CA SER A 63 -16.24 -27.86 -7.70
C SER A 63 -15.54 -29.18 -7.39
#